data_AF-A0A4D4M9M3-F1
#
_entry.id   AF-A0A4D4M9M3-F1
#
_cell.length_a   1.000
_cell.length_b   1.000
_cell.length_c   1.000
_cell.angle_alpha   90.00
_cell.angle_beta   90.00
_cell.angle_gamma   90.00
#
_symmetry.space_group_name_H-M   'P 1'
#
loop_
_entity.id
_entity.type
_entity.pdbx_description
1 polymer ?
#
loop_
_entity_poly.entity_id
_entity_poly.type
_entity_poly.pdbx_seq_one_letter_code
_entity_poly.pdbx_strand_id
1 'polypeptide(L)'
;MTVEGREVTADDILTLMVELIPETRHGVEEKYELPPGEALPVGGTGVDLYGNLIDLLTRPVLLPALEDAEPDGDLLRRCFGFVEAIYEGAGEYRRGAVYFQVLECLLEEGPYLERALPYLRGAVRERVSHMLKHYEVEGYERGLLPS
;
A
#
# COMPACT_ATOMS: atom_id res chain seq x y z
N MET A 1 -9.38 2.68 11.85
CA MET A 1 -9.72 4.05 12.30
C MET A 1 -11.06 4.48 11.68
N THR A 2 -12.03 4.92 12.50
CA THR A 2 -13.44 5.11 12.11
C THR A 2 -13.71 6.53 11.64
N VAL A 3 -14.09 6.70 10.38
CA VAL A 3 -14.93 7.82 9.92
C VAL A 3 -16.29 7.21 9.64
N GLU A 4 -17.24 7.45 10.55
CA GLU A 4 -18.67 7.13 10.45
C GLU A 4 -19.06 5.75 9.87
N GLY A 5 -18.71 4.66 10.56
CA GLY A 5 -19.48 3.38 10.51
C GLY A 5 -19.73 2.73 9.14
N ARG A 6 -19.06 3.18 8.08
CA ARG A 6 -19.23 2.66 6.72
C ARG A 6 -18.15 1.63 6.47
N GLU A 7 -18.58 0.43 6.11
CA GLU A 7 -17.67 -0.62 5.63
C GLU A 7 -17.01 -0.09 4.35
N VAL A 8 -15.70 0.22 4.40
CA VAL A 8 -14.91 0.61 3.22
C VAL A 8 -15.15 -0.49 2.19
N THR A 9 -15.72 -0.17 1.03
CA THR A 9 -15.93 -1.10 -0.08
C THR A 9 -14.71 -1.09 -1.00
N ALA A 10 -14.61 -2.02 -1.97
CA ALA A 10 -13.52 -1.99 -2.93
C ALA A 10 -13.50 -0.70 -3.79
N ASP A 11 -14.67 -0.09 -3.97
CA ASP A 11 -14.85 1.15 -4.73
C ASP A 11 -14.34 2.38 -3.97
N ASP A 12 -14.47 2.34 -2.64
CA ASP A 12 -13.88 3.34 -1.77
C ASP A 12 -12.35 3.28 -1.81
N ILE A 13 -11.75 2.14 -2.18
CA ILE A 13 -10.28 1.99 -2.20
C ILE A 13 -9.64 2.78 -3.34
N LEU A 14 -10.19 2.74 -4.57
CA LEU A 14 -9.65 3.54 -5.68
C LEU A 14 -9.81 5.03 -5.43
N THR A 15 -10.97 5.43 -4.90
CA THR A 15 -11.22 6.82 -4.51
C THR A 15 -10.24 7.27 -3.44
N LEU A 16 -10.11 6.49 -2.36
CA LEU A 16 -9.17 6.75 -1.29
C LEU A 16 -7.71 6.80 -1.79
N MET A 17 -7.34 5.91 -2.72
CA MET A 17 -6.00 5.89 -3.31
C MET A 17 -5.68 7.20 -4.01
N VAL A 18 -6.58 7.66 -4.88
CA VAL A 18 -6.39 8.90 -5.66
C VAL A 18 -6.44 10.15 -4.77
N GLU A 19 -7.29 10.16 -3.75
CA GLU A 19 -7.40 11.27 -2.80
C GLU A 19 -6.16 11.41 -1.93
N LEU A 20 -5.63 10.29 -1.41
CA LEU A 20 -4.42 10.30 -0.59
C LEU A 20 -3.14 10.39 -1.41
N ILE A 21 -3.14 9.84 -2.63
CA ILE A 21 -1.96 9.68 -3.48
C ILE A 21 -2.31 10.15 -4.90
N PRO A 22 -2.40 11.47 -5.14
CA PRO A 22 -2.76 12.00 -6.46
C PRO A 22 -1.84 11.54 -7.59
N GLU A 23 -0.62 11.12 -7.27
CA GLU A 23 0.34 10.51 -8.20
C GLU A 23 -0.22 9.25 -8.89
N THR A 24 -1.15 8.54 -8.24
CA THR A 24 -1.81 7.34 -8.80
C THR A 24 -2.86 7.69 -9.87
N ARG A 25 -3.34 8.94 -9.91
CA ARG A 25 -4.48 9.36 -10.77
C ARG A 25 -4.25 9.02 -12.23
N HIS A 26 -3.07 9.34 -12.75
CA HIS A 26 -2.78 9.10 -14.17
C HIS A 26 -2.82 7.61 -14.51
N GLY A 27 -2.24 6.76 -13.65
CA GLY A 27 -2.29 5.31 -13.83
C GLY A 27 -3.70 4.75 -13.72
N VAL A 28 -4.54 5.32 -12.83
CA VAL A 28 -5.96 4.94 -12.71
C VAL A 28 -6.72 5.30 -13.98
N GLU A 29 -6.54 6.51 -14.50
CA GLU A 29 -7.17 6.96 -15.74
C GLU A 29 -6.75 6.07 -16.92
N GLU A 30 -5.46 5.72 -17.03
CA GLU A 30 -4.96 4.80 -18.06
C GLU A 30 -5.55 3.39 -17.91
N LYS A 31 -5.45 2.79 -16.71
CA LYS A 31 -5.88 1.41 -16.45
C LYS A 31 -7.36 1.18 -16.69
N TYR A 32 -8.19 2.19 -16.44
CA TYR A 32 -9.64 2.11 -16.60
C TYR A 32 -10.15 2.86 -17.84
N GLU A 33 -9.26 3.29 -18.73
CA GLU A 33 -9.58 4.02 -19.97
C GLU A 33 -10.49 5.24 -19.72
N LEU A 34 -10.27 5.94 -18.60
CA LEU A 34 -11.06 7.09 -18.19
C LEU A 34 -10.51 8.37 -18.82
N PRO A 35 -11.37 9.25 -19.32
CA PRO A 35 -11.00 10.63 -19.62
C PRO A 35 -10.44 11.37 -18.39
N PRO A 36 -9.51 12.32 -18.58
CA PRO A 36 -8.92 13.06 -17.47
C PRO A 36 -9.96 13.79 -16.61
N GLY A 37 -9.92 13.55 -15.30
CA GLY A 37 -10.85 14.16 -14.34
C GLY A 37 -12.26 13.56 -14.31
N GLU A 38 -12.50 12.45 -15.01
CA GLU A 38 -13.75 11.70 -14.92
C GLU A 38 -13.91 11.00 -13.57
N ALA A 39 -15.16 10.68 -13.21
CA ALA A 39 -15.47 9.95 -12.00
C ALA A 39 -14.83 8.56 -12.03
N LEU A 40 -14.26 8.16 -10.90
CA LEU A 40 -13.68 6.83 -10.76
C LEU A 40 -14.77 5.76 -10.84
N PRO A 41 -14.46 4.57 -11.38
CA PRO A 41 -15.42 3.48 -11.42
C PRO A 41 -15.90 3.12 -10.01
N VAL A 42 -17.23 3.12 -9.82
CA VAL A 42 -17.89 2.72 -8.57
C VAL A 42 -18.76 1.48 -8.84
N GLY A 43 -18.52 0.41 -8.09
CA GLY A 43 -19.53 -0.53 -7.62
C GLY A 43 -20.25 -1.31 -8.69
N GLY A 44 -19.57 -2.33 -9.23
CA GLY A 44 -20.25 -3.35 -10.05
C GLY A 44 -19.34 -4.13 -11.00
N THR A 45 -18.14 -3.64 -11.25
CA THR A 45 -17.18 -4.27 -12.18
C THR A 45 -15.90 -4.63 -11.44
N GLY A 46 -15.91 -5.76 -10.71
CA GLY A 46 -14.72 -6.48 -10.20
C GLY A 46 -13.43 -5.67 -10.09
N VAL A 47 -13.40 -4.65 -9.22
CA VAL A 47 -12.20 -3.84 -8.97
C VAL A 47 -11.13 -4.79 -8.43
N ASP A 48 -10.15 -5.10 -9.27
CA ASP A 48 -9.04 -6.00 -8.95
C ASP A 48 -8.11 -5.33 -7.96
N LEU A 49 -8.38 -5.51 -6.65
CA LEU A 49 -7.57 -4.92 -5.60
C LEU A 49 -6.11 -5.36 -5.69
N TYR A 50 -5.85 -6.62 -6.08
CA TYR A 50 -4.49 -7.12 -6.23
C TYR A 50 -3.77 -6.37 -7.36
N GLY A 51 -4.37 -6.37 -8.55
CA GLY A 51 -3.85 -5.62 -9.70
C GLY A 51 -3.71 -4.13 -9.42
N ASN A 52 -4.64 -3.52 -8.68
CA ASN A 52 -4.57 -2.09 -8.39
C ASN A 52 -3.44 -1.74 -7.43
N LEU A 53 -3.21 -2.55 -6.40
CA LEU A 53 -2.09 -2.30 -5.50
C LEU A 53 -0.76 -2.41 -6.24
N ILE A 54 -0.57 -3.41 -7.10
CA ILE A 54 0.70 -3.59 -7.79
C ILE A 54 0.91 -2.61 -8.95
N ASP A 55 -0.11 -2.43 -9.80
CA ASP A 55 0.02 -1.67 -11.06
C ASP A 55 -0.15 -0.16 -10.87
N LEU A 56 -0.83 0.28 -9.80
CA LEU A 56 -1.12 1.71 -9.60
C LEU A 56 -0.35 2.30 -8.42
N LEU A 57 -0.04 1.51 -7.40
CA LEU A 57 0.66 1.99 -6.20
C LEU A 57 2.10 1.48 -6.13
N THR A 58 2.28 0.17 -5.99
CA THR A 58 3.58 -0.40 -5.58
C THR A 58 4.66 -0.12 -6.62
N ARG A 59 4.46 -0.58 -7.86
CA ARG A 59 5.49 -0.43 -8.91
C ARG A 59 5.65 0.98 -9.45
N PRO A 60 4.58 1.75 -9.75
CA PRO A 60 4.76 3.06 -10.38
C PRO A 60 5.04 4.19 -9.39
N VAL A 61 4.69 4.02 -8.10
CA VAL A 61 4.78 5.11 -7.12
C VAL A 61 5.66 4.75 -5.93
N LEU A 62 5.34 3.67 -5.21
CA LEU A 62 6.01 3.35 -3.95
C LEU A 62 7.47 2.94 -4.14
N LEU A 63 7.75 1.96 -5.00
CA LEU A 63 9.12 1.49 -5.22
C LEU A 63 10.02 2.59 -5.79
N PRO A 64 9.62 3.36 -6.82
CA PRO A 64 10.42 4.49 -7.29
C PRO A 64 10.69 5.54 -6.21
N ALA A 65 9.70 5.86 -5.37
CA ALA A 65 9.87 6.79 -4.25
C ALA A 65 10.82 6.25 -3.17
N LEU A 66 10.86 4.93 -2.97
CA LEU A 66 11.82 4.28 -2.10
C LEU A 66 13.20 4.20 -2.74
N GLU A 67 13.33 4.11 -4.06
CA GLU A 67 14.60 4.05 -4.78
C GLU A 67 15.31 5.41 -4.87
N ASP A 68 14.56 6.52 -4.86
CA ASP A 68 15.10 7.86 -5.02
C ASP A 68 16.24 8.16 -4.03
N ALA A 69 17.27 8.87 -4.50
CA ALA A 69 18.39 9.30 -3.67
C ALA A 69 17.95 10.30 -2.59
N GLU A 70 16.90 11.08 -2.86
CA GLU A 70 16.25 11.98 -1.92
C GLU A 70 14.76 11.61 -1.83
N PRO A 71 14.39 10.61 -1.00
CA PRO A 71 13.01 10.13 -0.93
C PRO A 71 12.03 11.22 -0.52
N ASP A 72 10.94 11.36 -1.27
CA ASP A 72 9.81 12.19 -0.87
C ASP A 72 9.09 11.56 0.33
N GLY A 73 9.45 12.02 1.52
CA GLY A 73 8.89 11.51 2.76
C GLY A 73 7.39 11.80 2.94
N ASP A 74 6.84 12.84 2.31
CA ASP A 74 5.40 13.11 2.35
C ASP A 74 4.63 12.16 1.44
N LEU A 75 5.16 11.84 0.26
CA LEU A 75 4.62 10.78 -0.59
C LEU A 75 4.65 9.43 0.12
N LEU A 76 5.79 9.04 0.68
CA LEU A 76 5.93 7.76 1.39
C LEU A 76 4.97 7.67 2.59
N ARG A 77 4.81 8.76 3.36
CA ARG A 77 3.79 8.81 4.44
C ARG A 77 2.37 8.55 3.93
N ARG A 78 1.99 9.14 2.79
CA ARG A 78 0.66 8.94 2.19
C ARG A 78 0.49 7.52 1.67
N CYS A 79 1.50 6.96 1.00
CA CYS A 79 1.51 5.57 0.55
C CYS A 79 1.32 4.58 1.70
N PHE A 80 2.13 4.68 2.76
CA PHE A 80 2.02 3.76 3.89
C PHE A 80 0.76 4.00 4.73
N GLY A 81 0.29 5.25 4.85
CA GLY A 81 -0.99 5.56 5.48
C GLY A 81 -2.18 4.92 4.75
N PHE A 82 -2.16 4.91 3.42
CA PHE A 82 -3.15 4.21 2.61
C PHE A 82 -3.08 2.69 2.80
N VAL A 83 -1.88 2.11 2.81
CA VAL A 83 -1.67 0.67 3.05
C VAL A 83 -2.20 0.26 4.43
N GLU A 84 -1.95 1.07 5.46
CA GLU A 84 -2.49 0.86 6.80
C GLU A 84 -4.02 0.93 6.82
N ALA A 85 -4.62 1.89 6.12
CA ALA A 85 -6.07 2.03 6.05
C ALA A 85 -6.75 0.81 5.39
N ILE A 86 -6.12 0.19 4.39
CA ILE A 86 -6.64 -1.05 3.78
C ILE A 86 -6.47 -2.25 4.71
N TYR A 87 -5.36 -2.30 5.46
CA TYR A 87 -4.99 -3.46 6.26
C TYR A 87 -5.72 -3.52 7.61
N GLU A 88 -5.95 -2.37 8.25
CA GLU A 88 -6.54 -2.26 9.58
C GLU A 88 -8.01 -2.70 9.56
N GLY A 89 -8.39 -3.64 10.45
CA GLY A 89 -9.77 -4.12 10.55
C GLY A 89 -10.28 -4.91 9.34
N ALA A 90 -9.46 -5.13 8.32
CA ALA A 90 -9.83 -5.83 7.10
C ALA A 90 -10.00 -7.34 7.26
N GLY A 91 -10.83 -7.94 6.40
CA GLY A 91 -10.89 -9.38 6.19
C GLY A 91 -9.69 -9.94 5.42
N GLU A 92 -9.62 -11.27 5.30
CA GLU A 92 -8.47 -12.00 4.72
C GLU A 92 -8.10 -11.55 3.32
N TYR A 93 -9.08 -11.30 2.45
CA TYR A 93 -8.84 -10.88 1.07
C TYR A 93 -7.99 -9.59 0.98
N ARG A 94 -8.34 -8.55 1.76
CA ARG A 94 -7.60 -7.27 1.75
C ARG A 94 -6.23 -7.39 2.40
N ARG A 95 -6.14 -8.13 3.51
CA ARG A 95 -4.86 -8.40 4.16
C ARG A 95 -3.93 -9.18 3.24
N GLY A 96 -4.46 -10.13 2.49
CA GLY A 96 -3.75 -10.88 1.45
C GLY A 96 -3.28 -9.97 0.32
N ALA A 97 -4.13 -9.08 -0.18
CA ALA A 97 -3.76 -8.14 -1.24
C ALA A 97 -2.59 -7.23 -0.81
N VAL A 98 -2.67 -6.61 0.37
CA VAL A 98 -1.58 -5.80 0.93
C VAL A 98 -0.32 -6.64 1.14
N TYR A 99 -0.47 -7.85 1.67
CA TYR A 99 0.66 -8.74 1.90
C TYR A 99 1.44 -9.03 0.62
N PHE A 100 0.77 -9.57 -0.40
CA PHE A 100 1.41 -10.05 -1.62
C PHE A 100 1.83 -8.91 -2.55
N GLN A 101 1.06 -7.82 -2.62
CA GLN A 101 1.28 -6.78 -3.63
C GLN A 101 2.05 -5.57 -3.10
N VAL A 102 2.28 -5.49 -1.79
CA VAL A 102 3.02 -4.37 -1.18
C VAL A 102 4.13 -4.90 -0.30
N LEU A 103 3.80 -5.69 0.73
CA LEU A 103 4.76 -6.03 1.78
C LEU A 103 5.82 -7.04 1.30
N GLU A 104 5.45 -8.02 0.48
CA GLU A 104 6.44 -8.92 -0.13
C GLU A 104 7.44 -8.16 -1.00
N CYS A 105 6.99 -7.17 -1.78
CA CYS A 105 7.88 -6.36 -2.61
C CYS A 105 8.92 -5.58 -1.80
N LEU A 106 8.60 -5.17 -0.57
CA LEU A 106 9.58 -4.52 0.32
C LEU A 106 10.71 -5.48 0.75
N LEU A 107 10.46 -6.78 0.74
CA LEU A 107 11.44 -7.80 1.12
C LEU A 107 12.26 -8.32 -0.06
N GLU A 108 11.90 -7.97 -1.30
CA GLU A 108 12.65 -8.34 -2.50
C GLU A 108 14.07 -7.75 -2.47
N GLU A 109 14.21 -6.52 -1.99
CA GLU A 109 15.50 -5.86 -1.83
C GLU A 109 15.64 -5.20 -0.45
N GLY A 110 16.74 -5.49 0.24
CA GLY A 110 17.04 -4.95 1.58
C GLY A 110 16.88 -3.42 1.69
N PRO A 111 17.37 -2.61 0.72
CA PRO A 111 17.21 -1.16 0.75
C PRO A 111 15.74 -0.69 0.76
N TYR A 112 14.79 -1.41 0.13
CA TYR A 112 13.38 -1.03 0.16
C TYR A 112 12.80 -1.16 1.55
N LEU A 113 13.07 -2.29 2.21
CA LEU A 113 12.66 -2.49 3.59
C LEU A 113 13.22 -1.40 4.49
N GLU A 114 14.54 -1.17 4.46
CA GLU A 114 15.21 -0.19 5.32
C GLU A 114 14.62 1.21 5.17
N ARG A 115 14.37 1.64 3.93
CA ARG A 115 13.78 2.95 3.62
C ARG A 115 12.28 3.01 3.95
N ALA A 116 11.57 1.88 3.95
CA ALA A 116 10.17 1.80 4.36
C ALA A 116 9.97 1.83 5.89
N LEU A 117 10.93 1.32 6.68
CA LEU A 117 10.80 1.17 8.14
C LEU A 117 10.30 2.41 8.90
N PRO A 118 10.71 3.66 8.57
CA PRO A 118 10.23 4.86 9.26
C PRO A 118 8.74 5.14 9.07
N TYR A 119 8.13 4.58 8.02
CA TYR A 119 6.76 4.86 7.62
C TYR A 119 5.78 3.76 8.03
N LEU A 120 6.27 2.56 8.37
CA LEU A 120 5.46 1.43 8.82
C LEU A 120 4.98 1.62 10.27
N ARG A 121 3.66 1.55 10.49
CA ARG A 121 3.02 1.64 11.81
C ARG A 121 1.96 0.56 12.01
N GLY A 122 1.49 0.46 13.26
CA GLY A 122 0.35 -0.36 13.66
C GLY A 122 0.42 -1.82 13.17
N ALA A 123 -0.72 -2.33 12.72
CA ALA A 123 -0.88 -3.72 12.29
C ALA A 123 -0.01 -4.08 11.07
N VAL A 124 0.29 -3.12 10.19
CA VAL A 124 1.18 -3.35 9.04
C VAL A 124 2.62 -3.54 9.50
N ARG A 125 3.11 -2.72 10.43
CA ARG A 125 4.44 -2.90 11.04
C ARG A 125 4.57 -4.24 11.75
N GLU A 126 3.56 -4.61 12.54
CA GLU A 126 3.52 -5.92 13.21
C GLU A 126 3.58 -7.07 12.20
N ARG A 127 2.85 -6.94 11.08
CA ARG A 127 2.88 -7.93 10.00
C ARG A 127 4.27 -8.04 9.37
N VAL A 128 4.92 -6.91 9.04
CA VAL A 128 6.30 -6.91 8.51
C VAL A 128 7.27 -7.51 9.52
N SER A 129 7.17 -7.15 10.81
CA SER A 129 7.97 -7.75 11.88
C SER A 129 7.82 -9.27 11.94
N HIS A 130 6.60 -9.78 11.77
CA HIS A 130 6.36 -11.22 11.68
C HIS A 130 6.96 -11.84 10.40
N MET A 131 6.87 -11.17 9.25
CA MET A 131 7.46 -11.66 8.00
C MET A 131 8.97 -11.81 8.14
N LEU A 132 9.66 -10.81 8.70
CA LEU A 132 11.10 -10.84 8.88
C LEU A 132 11.55 -12.00 9.77
N LYS A 133 10.81 -12.27 10.86
CA LYS A 133 11.04 -13.45 11.72
C LYS A 133 10.84 -14.75 10.96
N HIS A 134 9.78 -14.84 10.17
CA HIS A 134 9.40 -16.08 9.49
C HIS A 134 10.32 -16.41 8.31
N TYR A 135 10.79 -15.39 7.59
CA TYR A 135 11.70 -15.51 6.45
C TYR A 135 13.18 -15.49 6.86
N GLU A 136 13.48 -15.38 8.16
CA GLU A 136 14.85 -15.38 8.70
C GLU A 136 15.77 -14.36 8.00
N VAL A 137 15.24 -13.16 7.75
CA VAL A 137 16.01 -12.07 7.11
C VAL A 137 17.15 -11.66 8.03
N GLU A 138 18.39 -11.67 7.50
CA GLU A 138 19.61 -11.32 8.25
C GLU A 138 19.48 -9.94 8.89
N GLY A 139 19.82 -9.84 10.19
CA GLY A 139 19.71 -8.62 10.98
C GLY A 139 18.31 -8.34 11.54
N TYR A 140 17.31 -9.15 11.18
CA TYR A 140 15.92 -9.02 11.62
C TYR A 140 15.34 -10.33 12.19
N GLU A 141 16.17 -11.20 12.74
CA GLU A 141 15.76 -12.52 13.27
C GLU A 141 14.79 -12.40 14.45
N ARG A 142 14.82 -11.25 15.14
CA ARG A 142 13.88 -10.88 16.21
C ARG A 142 12.73 -10.01 15.74
N GLY A 143 12.61 -9.78 14.43
CA GLY A 143 11.70 -8.83 13.79
C GLY A 143 12.04 -7.37 14.10
N LEU A 144 11.09 -6.49 13.81
CA LEU A 144 11.22 -5.05 14.09
C LEU A 144 11.04 -4.75 15.58
N LEU A 145 11.78 -3.76 16.06
CA LEU A 145 11.54 -3.16 17.37
C LEU A 145 10.14 -2.51 17.42
N PRO A 146 9.48 -2.50 18.60
CA PRO A 146 8.24 -1.75 18.81
C PRO A 146 8.43 -0.29 18.37
N SER A 147 7.44 0.25 17.66
CA SER A 147 7.38 1.67 17.28
C SER A 147 6.95 2.55 18.43
#